data_AF-A0A6J1MXN4-F1
#
_entry.id   AF-A0A6J1MXN4-F1
#
_cell.length_a   1.000
_cell.length_b   1.000
_cell.length_c   1.000
_cell.angle_alpha   90.00
_cell.angle_beta   90.00
_cell.angle_gamma   90.00
#
_symmetry.space_group_name_H-M   'P 1'
#
loop_
_entity.id
_entity.type
_entity.pdbx_description
1 polymer ?
#
loop_
_entity_poly.entity_id
_entity_poly.type
_entity_poly.pdbx_seq_one_letter_code
_entity_poly.pdbx_strand_id
1 'polypeptide(L)'
;MFAKIALFTVFLAGVSSMSIPYGRPAFYLDDVNYVNDDGEDVYFKHPQESVYPIYHNSRVRRQVHGVINTNPDGTTNFMGKLPLAGNDQNVLSAIGGIGGAKNGGGYGSASAGLALDNVNGHGLSLTGKHIPSFGDQLTAAGKANLFRNDHHDLSANAFATKTMPSNPVIPNFNTYGGGLDYMYNNKVGASLSAAHTDLFKRTDYSAMGKLNLFNNPTSSLDLNAGFSKSISPYMPSQSWQPSAGLTFSKYF
;
A
#
# COMPACT_ATOMS: atom_id res chain seq x y z
N MET A 1 -20.13 -7.02 38.31
CA MET A 1 -21.13 -6.77 37.25
C MET A 1 -20.51 -5.79 36.26
N PHE A 2 -19.79 -6.34 35.29
CA PHE A 2 -19.19 -5.62 34.17
C PHE A 2 -20.14 -5.73 32.98
N ALA A 3 -20.42 -4.61 32.31
CA ALA A 3 -20.74 -4.46 30.89
C ALA A 3 -21.70 -3.29 30.71
N LYS A 4 -21.45 -2.53 29.63
CA LYS A 4 -22.22 -1.37 29.12
C LYS A 4 -21.73 -0.03 29.66
N ILE A 5 -20.68 0.49 29.04
CA ILE A 5 -20.66 1.75 28.25
C ILE A 5 -19.42 1.62 27.34
N ALA A 6 -19.66 1.06 26.15
CA ALA A 6 -18.67 0.96 25.08
C ALA A 6 -19.43 1.20 23.77
N LEU A 7 -19.83 2.46 23.57
CA LEU A 7 -20.32 2.99 22.31
C LEU A 7 -20.18 4.50 22.43
N PHE A 8 -19.64 5.16 21.41
CA PHE A 8 -19.43 6.62 21.29
C PHE A 8 -18.18 7.27 21.91
N THR A 9 -16.95 6.78 21.63
CA THR A 9 -15.75 7.69 21.60
C THR A 9 -14.55 7.12 20.83
N VAL A 10 -14.66 6.92 19.51
CA VAL A 10 -13.47 6.87 18.60
C VAL A 10 -13.65 7.86 17.43
N PHE A 11 -14.49 8.88 17.64
CA PHE A 11 -14.47 10.12 16.87
C PHE A 11 -13.95 11.21 17.81
N LEU A 12 -12.89 11.90 17.39
CA LEU A 12 -12.23 13.03 18.06
C LEU A 12 -11.53 12.74 19.41
N ALA A 13 -10.33 12.17 19.34
CA ALA A 13 -9.25 12.45 20.30
C ALA A 13 -7.91 12.21 19.61
N GLY A 14 -7.50 13.21 18.83
CA GLY A 14 -6.22 13.26 18.13
C GLY A 14 -5.99 14.63 17.49
N VAL A 15 -6.56 15.69 18.06
CA VAL A 15 -6.21 17.07 17.73
C VAL A 15 -5.67 17.69 19.00
N SER A 16 -4.48 18.29 18.89
CA SER A 16 -3.67 19.00 19.88
C SER A 16 -3.16 18.13 21.05
N SER A 17 -1.86 17.99 21.32
CA SER A 17 -0.74 18.91 21.13
C SER A 17 0.61 18.22 21.39
N MET A 18 1.57 18.36 20.47
CA MET A 18 2.94 18.68 20.85
C MET A 18 3.63 19.41 19.69
N SER A 19 3.65 20.73 19.81
CA SER A 19 4.43 21.68 19.04
C SER A 19 5.93 21.43 19.25
N ILE A 20 6.67 21.19 18.17
CA ILE A 20 8.12 21.34 18.12
C ILE A 20 8.42 22.58 17.25
N PRO A 21 9.26 23.52 17.71
CA PRO A 21 9.46 24.82 17.08
C PRO A 21 10.46 24.76 15.91
N TYR A 22 10.30 25.73 15.00
CA TYR A 22 11.31 26.38 14.16
C TYR A 22 12.22 25.55 13.24
N GLY A 23 12.18 25.90 11.96
CA GLY A 23 13.26 25.61 11.02
C GLY A 23 12.79 25.56 9.58
N ARG A 24 12.42 26.70 8.99
CA ARG A 24 12.59 26.84 7.54
C ARG A 24 14.05 26.53 7.23
N PRO A 25 14.30 25.73 6.20
CA PRO A 25 14.97 26.35 5.07
C PRO A 25 14.12 26.15 3.84
N ALA A 26 13.62 27.29 3.33
CA ALA A 26 13.39 27.40 1.91
C ALA A 26 14.74 27.21 1.23
N PHE A 27 14.90 26.19 0.40
CA PHE A 27 15.85 26.24 -0.71
C PHE A 27 15.26 25.51 -1.92
N TYR A 28 15.23 26.30 -2.99
CA TYR A 28 14.84 26.05 -4.36
C TYR A 28 15.28 24.69 -4.90
N LEU A 29 14.37 24.03 -5.61
CA LEU A 29 14.74 23.08 -6.65
C LEU A 29 14.18 23.66 -7.93
N ASP A 30 15.10 24.03 -8.82
CA ASP A 30 14.86 24.62 -10.12
C ASP A 30 13.77 23.89 -10.88
N ASP A 31 12.81 24.70 -11.32
CA ASP A 31 11.73 24.36 -12.23
C ASP A 31 12.32 23.87 -13.57
N VAL A 32 12.14 22.60 -13.89
CA VAL A 32 12.29 22.15 -15.27
C VAL A 32 10.99 22.48 -16.00
N ASN A 33 10.98 23.69 -16.56
CA ASN A 33 9.92 24.21 -17.42
C ASN A 33 9.75 23.30 -18.65
N TYR A 34 8.58 22.66 -18.77
CA TYR A 34 8.04 22.26 -20.06
C TYR A 34 6.84 23.16 -20.34
N VAL A 35 7.11 24.24 -21.08
CA VAL A 35 6.10 25.16 -21.59
C VAL A 35 5.32 24.44 -22.69
N ASN A 36 4.01 24.25 -22.49
CA ASN A 36 3.08 24.13 -23.60
C ASN A 36 2.63 25.55 -24.01
N ASP A 37 2.29 25.72 -25.29
CA ASP A 37 2.06 26.99 -26.01
C ASP A 37 0.84 27.82 -25.51
N ASP A 38 0.26 27.43 -24.38
CA ASP A 38 -0.95 27.97 -23.77
C ASP A 38 -0.79 28.36 -22.28
N GLY A 39 0.43 28.35 -21.74
CA GLY A 39 0.79 29.14 -20.54
C GLY A 39 0.17 28.69 -19.20
N GLU A 40 -0.33 27.46 -19.12
CA GLU A 40 -0.84 26.86 -17.87
C GLU A 40 0.18 25.85 -17.33
N ASP A 41 0.77 26.15 -16.17
CA ASP A 41 1.75 25.28 -15.49
C ASP A 41 1.09 23.99 -14.99
N VAL A 42 1.37 22.86 -15.65
CA VAL A 42 0.84 21.55 -15.22
C VAL A 42 1.79 20.90 -14.20
N TYR A 43 1.62 21.26 -12.92
CA TYR A 43 2.29 20.59 -11.80
C TYR A 43 1.70 19.19 -11.54
N PHE A 44 2.29 18.14 -12.12
CA PHE A 44 2.00 16.77 -11.68
C PHE A 44 2.81 16.41 -10.43
N LYS A 45 2.31 16.85 -9.28
CA LYS A 45 2.73 16.30 -7.99
C LYS A 45 2.20 14.87 -7.88
N HIS A 46 2.96 13.89 -8.39
CA HIS A 46 2.64 12.49 -8.16
C HIS A 46 2.66 12.23 -6.65
N PRO A 47 1.51 11.87 -6.03
CA PRO A 47 1.56 11.32 -4.69
C PRO A 47 2.38 10.04 -4.80
N GLN A 48 3.39 9.89 -3.94
CA GLN A 48 3.94 8.57 -3.64
C GLN A 48 2.83 7.75 -2.97
N GLU A 49 1.87 7.27 -3.75
CA GLU A 49 1.07 6.13 -3.33
C GLU A 49 2.00 4.93 -3.40
N SER A 50 2.26 4.36 -2.22
CA SER A 50 2.91 3.07 -2.02
C SER A 50 2.50 2.09 -3.12
N VAL A 51 3.38 1.86 -4.08
CA VAL A 51 3.27 0.83 -5.13
C VAL A 51 3.58 -0.53 -4.52
N TYR A 52 2.93 -0.84 -3.38
CA TYR A 52 3.01 -2.13 -2.76
C TYR A 52 1.63 -2.77 -2.88
N PRO A 53 1.46 -3.89 -3.60
CA PRO A 53 0.33 -4.76 -3.31
C PRO A 53 0.38 -5.05 -1.82
N ILE A 54 -0.68 -4.69 -1.10
CA ILE A 54 -0.74 -4.87 0.34
C ILE A 54 -0.93 -6.36 0.60
N TYR A 55 0.18 -7.10 0.65
CA TYR A 55 0.18 -8.48 1.08
C TYR A 55 0.06 -8.53 2.59
N HIS A 56 -1.17 -8.66 3.06
CA HIS A 56 -1.37 -9.10 4.43
C HIS A 56 -0.93 -10.57 4.55
N ASN A 57 -0.14 -10.85 5.58
CA ASN A 57 -0.02 -12.20 6.13
C ASN A 57 -1.36 -12.58 6.78
N SER A 58 -2.40 -12.73 5.97
CA SER A 58 -3.64 -13.36 6.38
C SER A 58 -3.46 -14.86 6.20
N ARG A 59 -3.65 -15.64 7.27
CA ARG A 59 -4.09 -17.03 7.11
C ARG A 59 -5.26 -17.00 6.13
N VAL A 60 -5.30 -17.92 5.18
CA VAL A 60 -6.46 -18.03 4.28
C VAL A 60 -7.69 -18.22 5.13
N ARG A 61 -8.55 -17.21 5.11
CA ARG A 61 -9.77 -17.15 5.90
C ARG A 61 -10.91 -16.99 4.92
N ARG A 62 -11.93 -17.84 5.05
CA ARG A 62 -13.20 -17.76 4.30
C ARG A 62 -14.11 -16.69 4.91
N GLN A 63 -13.52 -15.60 5.37
CA GLN A 63 -14.18 -14.52 6.10
C GLN A 63 -14.06 -13.21 5.33
N VAL A 64 -15.04 -12.34 5.49
CA VAL A 64 -14.92 -10.97 4.98
C VAL A 64 -13.83 -10.26 5.77
N HIS A 65 -12.94 -9.57 5.07
CA HIS A 65 -11.83 -8.84 5.68
C HIS A 65 -11.79 -7.42 5.15
N GLY A 66 -11.80 -6.44 6.07
CA GLY A 66 -11.54 -5.03 5.79
C GLY A 66 -10.17 -4.58 6.33
N VAL A 67 -9.48 -3.76 5.57
CA VAL A 67 -8.19 -3.14 5.92
C VAL A 67 -8.31 -1.64 5.81
N ILE A 68 -7.76 -0.93 6.81
CA ILE A 68 -7.59 0.52 6.79
C ILE A 68 -6.11 0.82 6.99
N ASN A 69 -5.55 1.65 6.12
CA ASN A 69 -4.16 2.12 6.19
C ASN A 69 -4.13 3.65 6.16
N THR A 70 -3.33 4.24 7.04
CA THR A 70 -3.07 5.69 7.02
C THR A 70 -1.72 5.96 6.36
N ASN A 71 -1.71 6.85 5.37
CA ASN A 71 -0.51 7.28 4.68
C ASN A 71 0.16 8.47 5.43
N PRO A 72 1.47 8.68 5.28
CA PRO A 72 2.19 9.80 5.90
C PRO A 72 1.67 11.19 5.50
N ASP A 73 1.02 11.31 4.33
CA ASP A 73 0.42 12.55 3.83
C ASP A 73 -0.96 12.85 4.45
N GLY A 74 -1.41 12.03 5.40
CA GLY A 74 -2.69 12.17 6.10
C GLY A 74 -3.88 11.56 5.36
N THR A 75 -3.68 10.98 4.16
CA THR A 75 -4.75 10.27 3.46
C THR A 75 -4.96 8.87 4.02
N THR A 76 -6.15 8.30 3.78
CA THR A 76 -6.51 6.95 4.24
C THR A 76 -6.87 6.06 3.06
N ASN A 77 -6.43 4.81 3.11
CA ASN A 77 -6.83 3.78 2.17
C ASN A 77 -7.78 2.79 2.86
N PHE A 78 -8.83 2.41 2.16
CA PHE A 78 -9.79 1.40 2.56
C PHE A 78 -9.74 0.25 1.56
N MET A 79 -9.67 -0.99 2.05
CA MET A 79 -9.77 -2.17 1.19
C MET A 79 -10.69 -3.20 1.83
N GLY A 80 -11.41 -3.93 0.98
CA GLY A 80 -12.23 -5.07 1.35
C GLY A 80 -11.88 -6.29 0.51
N LYS A 81 -11.91 -7.46 1.15
CA LYS A 81 -11.87 -8.77 0.51
C LYS A 81 -13.12 -9.56 0.90
N LEU A 82 -13.87 -10.02 -0.10
CA LEU A 82 -15.10 -10.78 0.05
C LEU A 82 -14.91 -12.17 -0.59
N PRO A 83 -14.86 -13.25 0.19
CA PRO A 83 -14.82 -14.60 -0.33
C PRO A 83 -16.06 -14.90 -1.18
N LEU A 84 -15.85 -15.38 -2.41
CA LEU A 84 -16.92 -15.74 -3.35
C LEU A 84 -17.12 -17.25 -3.40
N ALA A 85 -16.02 -18.00 -3.42
CA ALA A 85 -16.03 -19.45 -3.51
C ALA A 85 -14.75 -20.02 -2.89
N GLY A 86 -14.75 -21.29 -2.50
CA GLY A 86 -13.53 -21.93 -2.02
C GLY A 86 -13.73 -23.39 -1.61
N ASN A 87 -12.62 -24.07 -1.41
CA ASN A 87 -12.54 -25.39 -0.82
C ASN A 87 -11.61 -25.35 0.41
N ASP A 88 -11.20 -26.52 0.91
CA ASP A 88 -10.36 -26.62 2.10
C ASP A 88 -8.95 -26.06 1.89
N GLN A 89 -8.54 -25.87 0.63
CA GLN A 89 -7.19 -25.44 0.28
C GLN A 89 -7.14 -24.07 -0.37
N ASN A 90 -8.17 -23.64 -1.10
CA ASN A 90 -8.16 -22.45 -1.93
C ASN A 90 -9.43 -21.61 -1.73
N VAL A 91 -9.29 -20.29 -1.77
CA VAL A 91 -10.40 -19.34 -1.65
C VAL A 91 -10.29 -18.31 -2.77
N LEU A 92 -11.31 -18.24 -3.61
CA LEU A 92 -11.53 -17.17 -4.57
C LEU A 92 -12.31 -16.04 -3.88
N SER A 93 -11.80 -14.82 -3.97
CA SER A 93 -12.38 -13.63 -3.36
C SER A 93 -12.48 -12.48 -4.35
N ALA A 94 -13.52 -11.67 -4.23
CA ALA A 94 -13.54 -10.32 -4.77
C ALA A 94 -12.71 -9.41 -3.86
N ILE A 95 -11.97 -8.51 -4.47
CA ILE A 95 -11.24 -7.46 -3.77
C ILE A 95 -11.67 -6.10 -4.32
N GLY A 96 -11.71 -5.10 -3.45
CA GLY A 96 -11.99 -3.74 -3.86
C GLY A 96 -11.48 -2.75 -2.82
N GLY A 97 -11.28 -1.51 -3.23
CA GLY A 97 -10.74 -0.51 -2.33
C GLY A 97 -10.84 0.91 -2.86
N ILE A 98 -10.60 1.84 -1.95
CA ILE A 98 -10.51 3.27 -2.21
C ILE A 98 -9.19 3.75 -1.59
N GLY A 99 -8.33 4.35 -2.39
CA GLY A 99 -7.06 4.93 -1.96
C GLY A 99 -7.14 6.45 -1.83
N GLY A 100 -6.31 7.03 -0.98
CA GLY A 100 -6.13 8.48 -0.93
C GLY A 100 -7.33 9.27 -0.43
N ALA A 101 -8.20 8.67 0.40
CA ALA A 101 -9.38 9.34 0.92
C ALA A 101 -9.00 10.48 1.89
N LYS A 102 -9.65 11.64 1.76
CA LYS A 102 -9.41 12.85 2.56
C LYS A 102 -10.66 13.29 3.32
N ASN A 103 -10.46 13.96 4.45
CA ASN A 103 -11.55 14.65 5.16
C ASN A 103 -12.09 15.79 4.30
N GLY A 104 -13.36 15.72 3.90
CA GLY A 104 -14.01 16.71 3.02
C GLY A 104 -14.58 16.14 1.71
N GLY A 105 -14.40 14.84 1.45
CA GLY A 105 -14.91 14.19 0.25
C GLY A 105 -13.89 14.23 -0.89
N GLY A 106 -13.53 13.06 -1.40
CA GLY A 106 -12.51 12.89 -2.42
C GLY A 106 -11.70 11.62 -2.18
N TYR A 107 -11.31 10.97 -3.26
CA TYR A 107 -10.46 9.78 -3.25
C TYR A 107 -9.37 9.94 -4.30
N GLY A 108 -8.18 9.41 -4.03
CA GLY A 108 -7.07 9.37 -4.97
C GLY A 108 -7.21 8.24 -5.98
N SER A 109 -7.90 7.15 -5.61
CA SER A 109 -8.12 6.02 -6.51
C SER A 109 -9.25 5.09 -6.06
N ALA A 110 -9.81 4.33 -7.00
CA ALA A 110 -10.77 3.26 -6.73
C ALA A 110 -10.29 1.97 -7.40
N SER A 111 -10.41 0.83 -6.73
CA SER A 111 -9.93 -0.47 -7.23
C SER A 111 -10.95 -1.58 -7.07
N ALA A 112 -10.89 -2.55 -7.98
CA ALA A 112 -11.69 -3.77 -7.98
C ALA A 112 -10.93 -4.92 -8.63
N GLY A 113 -11.16 -6.15 -8.19
CA GLY A 113 -10.42 -7.29 -8.70
C GLY A 113 -10.82 -8.63 -8.09
N LEU A 114 -10.01 -9.64 -8.39
CA LEU A 114 -10.14 -11.00 -7.87
C LEU A 114 -8.82 -11.44 -7.23
N ALA A 115 -8.93 -12.24 -6.18
CA ALA A 115 -7.80 -12.89 -5.52
C ALA A 115 -8.09 -14.38 -5.33
N LEU A 116 -7.09 -15.21 -5.55
CA LEU A 116 -7.07 -16.64 -5.25
C LEU A 116 -6.00 -16.88 -4.19
N ASP A 117 -6.41 -17.26 -2.99
CA ASP A 117 -5.50 -17.52 -1.87
C ASP A 117 -5.50 -19.01 -1.53
N ASN A 118 -4.33 -19.58 -1.23
CA ASN A 118 -4.13 -20.98 -0.84
C ASN A 118 -3.66 -21.10 0.63
N VAL A 119 -4.15 -22.10 1.36
CA VAL A 119 -3.84 -22.34 2.79
C VAL A 119 -2.33 -22.43 3.10
N ASN A 120 -1.52 -22.87 2.13
CA ASN A 120 -0.06 -22.92 2.24
C ASN A 120 0.60 -21.53 2.18
N GLY A 121 -0.18 -20.47 1.99
CA GLY A 121 0.30 -19.09 1.94
C GLY A 121 0.70 -18.59 0.55
N HIS A 122 0.38 -19.35 -0.50
CA HIS A 122 0.45 -18.87 -1.88
C HIS A 122 -0.79 -18.05 -2.22
N GLY A 123 -0.66 -17.08 -3.11
CA GLY A 123 -1.78 -16.29 -3.58
C GLY A 123 -1.52 -15.69 -4.95
N LEU A 124 -2.59 -15.47 -5.69
CA LEU A 124 -2.62 -14.76 -6.96
C LEU A 124 -3.71 -13.69 -6.89
N SER A 125 -3.48 -12.53 -7.46
CA SER A 125 -4.51 -11.50 -7.59
C SER A 125 -4.40 -10.75 -8.91
N LEU A 126 -5.54 -10.28 -9.39
CA LEU A 126 -5.67 -9.40 -10.53
C LEU A 126 -6.58 -8.24 -10.11
N THR A 127 -6.06 -7.02 -10.17
CA THR A 127 -6.76 -5.81 -9.70
C THR A 127 -6.71 -4.74 -10.78
N GLY A 128 -7.87 -4.18 -11.12
CA GLY A 128 -7.99 -2.93 -11.85
C GLY A 128 -8.09 -1.76 -10.87
N LYS A 129 -7.42 -0.65 -11.16
CA LYS A 129 -7.46 0.57 -10.36
C LYS A 129 -7.65 1.78 -11.27
N HIS A 130 -8.66 2.58 -10.97
CA HIS A 130 -8.94 3.85 -11.63
C HIS A 130 -8.41 5.00 -10.76
N ILE A 131 -7.61 5.88 -11.36
CA ILE A 131 -7.05 7.07 -10.73
C ILE A 131 -7.65 8.28 -11.45
N PRO A 132 -8.54 9.05 -10.78
CA PRO A 132 -9.11 10.26 -11.36
C PRO A 132 -8.03 11.20 -11.90
N SER A 133 -8.25 11.74 -13.09
CA SER A 133 -7.34 12.67 -13.78
C SER A 133 -5.97 12.10 -14.20
N PHE A 134 -5.72 10.80 -13.99
CA PHE A 134 -4.48 10.16 -14.42
C PHE A 134 -4.71 8.99 -15.37
N GLY A 135 -5.66 8.10 -15.08
CA GLY A 135 -5.97 6.95 -15.93
C GLY A 135 -6.16 5.64 -15.16
N ASP A 136 -6.06 4.53 -15.87
CA ASP A 136 -6.32 3.19 -15.35
C ASP A 136 -5.02 2.39 -15.14
N GLN A 137 -5.06 1.47 -14.19
CA GLN A 137 -3.98 0.54 -13.90
C GLN A 137 -4.53 -0.87 -13.81
N LEU A 138 -3.79 -1.83 -14.37
CA LEU A 138 -4.06 -3.25 -14.24
C LEU A 138 -2.86 -3.94 -13.59
N THR A 139 -3.06 -4.46 -12.39
CA THR A 139 -2.04 -5.12 -11.59
C THR A 139 -2.31 -6.61 -11.48
N ALA A 140 -1.36 -7.43 -11.93
CA ALA A 140 -1.29 -8.85 -11.63
C ALA A 140 -0.22 -9.07 -10.56
N ALA A 141 -0.55 -9.76 -9.48
CA ALA A 141 0.37 -9.98 -8.38
C ALA A 141 0.30 -11.42 -7.87
N GLY A 142 1.46 -12.00 -7.55
CA GLY A 142 1.60 -13.32 -6.98
C GLY A 142 2.43 -13.32 -5.70
N LYS A 143 2.06 -14.17 -4.75
CA LYS A 143 2.80 -14.44 -3.52
C LYS A 143 3.02 -15.95 -3.38
N ALA A 144 4.20 -16.32 -2.91
CA ALA A 144 4.51 -17.68 -2.53
C ALA A 144 5.12 -17.72 -1.13
N ASN A 145 4.63 -18.63 -0.29
CA ASN A 145 5.31 -18.93 0.96
C ASN A 145 6.50 -19.84 0.66
N LEU A 146 7.70 -19.43 1.03
CA LEU A 146 8.92 -20.20 0.81
C LEU A 146 9.24 -21.11 1.99
N PHE A 147 8.95 -20.64 3.21
CA PHE A 147 9.21 -21.38 4.44
C PHE A 147 8.25 -20.95 5.53
N ARG A 148 7.57 -21.92 6.14
CA ARG A 148 6.67 -21.70 7.28
C ARG A 148 6.90 -22.76 8.34
N ASN A 149 7.14 -22.30 9.56
CA ASN A 149 7.17 -23.09 10.78
C ASN A 149 6.42 -22.33 11.90
N ASP A 150 6.30 -22.91 13.08
CA ASP A 150 5.59 -22.33 14.22
C ASP A 150 6.09 -20.93 14.62
N HIS A 151 7.38 -20.65 14.35
CA HIS A 151 8.02 -19.39 14.71
C HIS A 151 8.44 -18.52 13.52
N HIS A 152 8.49 -19.06 12.31
CA HIS A 152 9.11 -18.41 11.16
C HIS A 152 8.18 -18.47 9.95
N ASP A 153 7.93 -17.35 9.30
CA ASP A 153 7.25 -17.28 8.01
C ASP A 153 8.09 -16.43 7.06
N LEU A 154 8.56 -17.03 5.97
CA LEU A 154 9.27 -16.39 4.88
C LEU A 154 8.42 -16.53 3.62
N SER A 155 8.09 -15.41 3.01
CA SER A 155 7.32 -15.33 1.78
C SER A 155 8.05 -14.52 0.73
N ALA A 156 7.88 -14.88 -0.54
CA ALA A 156 8.27 -14.08 -1.69
C ALA A 156 7.02 -13.54 -2.38
N ASN A 157 7.12 -12.35 -2.91
CA ASN A 157 6.06 -11.71 -3.66
C ASN A 157 6.60 -11.09 -4.96
N ALA A 158 5.73 -10.99 -5.95
CA ALA A 158 6.00 -10.34 -7.22
C ALA A 158 4.72 -9.70 -7.77
N PHE A 159 4.89 -8.67 -8.58
CA PHE A 159 3.78 -8.04 -9.28
C PHE A 159 4.23 -7.42 -10.60
N ALA A 160 3.26 -7.26 -11.48
CA ALA A 160 3.38 -6.48 -12.70
C ALA A 160 2.13 -5.62 -12.84
N THR A 161 2.34 -4.32 -13.06
CA THR A 161 1.29 -3.34 -13.25
C THR A 161 1.46 -2.68 -14.60
N LYS A 162 0.41 -2.73 -15.42
CA LYS A 162 0.32 -1.93 -16.63
C LYS A 162 -0.47 -0.68 -16.33
N THR A 163 0.16 0.47 -16.51
CA THR A 163 -0.49 1.78 -16.36
C THR A 163 -0.89 2.31 -17.73
N MET A 164 -2.13 2.76 -17.83
CA MET A 164 -2.74 3.32 -19.02
C MET A 164 -3.20 4.74 -18.72
N PRO A 165 -2.32 5.74 -18.87
CA PRO A 165 -2.67 7.14 -18.63
C PRO A 165 -3.79 7.60 -19.57
N SER A 166 -4.68 8.47 -19.07
CA SER A 166 -5.72 9.11 -19.88
C SER A 166 -5.17 10.24 -20.75
N ASN A 167 -3.97 10.74 -20.45
CA ASN A 167 -3.29 11.76 -21.25
C ASN A 167 -2.58 11.11 -22.45
N PRO A 168 -2.92 11.47 -23.71
CA PRO A 168 -2.32 10.88 -24.91
C PRO A 168 -0.82 11.16 -25.09
N VAL A 169 -0.26 12.12 -24.35
CA VAL A 169 1.18 12.44 -24.37
C VAL A 169 2.00 11.42 -23.58
N ILE A 170 1.39 10.74 -22.60
CA ILE A 170 2.09 9.78 -21.74
C ILE A 170 1.81 8.37 -22.26
N PRO A 171 2.81 7.66 -22.81
CA PRO A 171 2.60 6.31 -23.30
C PRO A 171 2.30 5.35 -22.15
N ASN A 172 1.60 4.26 -22.48
CA ASN A 172 1.40 3.17 -21.54
C ASN A 172 2.76 2.62 -21.07
N PHE A 173 2.86 2.34 -19.79
CA PHE A 173 4.10 1.85 -19.20
C PHE A 173 3.83 0.73 -18.21
N ASN A 174 4.85 -0.10 -18.03
CA ASN A 174 4.81 -1.19 -17.08
C ASN A 174 5.66 -0.88 -15.87
N THR A 175 5.20 -1.35 -14.73
CA THR A 175 5.94 -1.39 -13.48
C THR A 175 5.95 -2.82 -12.99
N TYR A 176 7.12 -3.40 -12.78
CA TYR A 176 7.25 -4.74 -12.19
C TYR A 176 8.07 -4.66 -10.93
N GLY A 177 7.77 -5.52 -9.98
CA GLY A 177 8.48 -5.53 -8.71
C GLY A 177 8.30 -6.83 -8.00
N GLY A 178 9.02 -6.95 -6.89
CA GLY A 178 8.94 -8.09 -6.02
C GLY A 178 9.70 -7.85 -4.73
N GLY A 179 9.53 -8.77 -3.80
CA GLY A 179 10.05 -8.64 -2.47
C GLY A 179 10.02 -9.93 -1.68
N LEU A 180 10.67 -9.86 -0.53
CA LEU A 180 10.75 -10.90 0.46
C LEU A 180 10.20 -10.35 1.77
N ASP A 181 9.31 -11.11 2.38
CA ASP A 181 8.72 -10.81 3.67
C ASP A 181 9.13 -11.90 4.66
N TYR A 182 9.65 -11.50 5.81
CA TYR A 182 9.98 -12.39 6.92
C TYR A 182 9.21 -11.97 8.17
N MET A 183 8.68 -12.95 8.90
CA MET A 183 7.93 -12.73 10.14
C MET A 183 8.31 -13.78 11.17
N TYR A 184 8.68 -13.32 12.36
CA TYR A 184 8.95 -14.12 13.54
C TYR A 184 7.75 -14.06 14.50
N ASN A 185 7.23 -15.23 14.88
CA ASN A 185 6.11 -15.41 15.81
C ASN A 185 4.85 -14.59 15.48
N ASN A 186 4.63 -14.26 14.20
CA ASN A 186 3.56 -13.35 13.78
C ASN A 186 3.58 -11.99 14.53
N LYS A 187 4.73 -11.60 15.07
CA LYS A 187 4.89 -10.40 15.91
C LYS A 187 5.89 -9.41 15.33
N VAL A 188 7.10 -9.88 15.00
CA VAL A 188 8.19 -9.02 14.55
C VAL A 188 8.64 -9.51 13.18
N GLY A 189 8.69 -8.63 12.20
CA GLY A 189 9.05 -8.97 10.84
C GLY A 189 9.88 -7.92 10.16
N ALA A 190 10.37 -8.29 8.99
CA ALA A 190 11.09 -7.40 8.08
C ALA A 190 10.65 -7.71 6.65
N SER A 191 10.61 -6.69 5.79
CA SER A 191 10.35 -6.86 4.37
C SER A 191 11.37 -6.08 3.55
N LEU A 192 11.82 -6.69 2.47
CA LEU A 192 12.71 -6.09 1.48
C LEU A 192 12.01 -6.17 0.12
N SER A 193 11.93 -5.06 -0.61
CA SER A 193 11.33 -5.08 -1.94
C SER A 193 12.00 -4.11 -2.89
N ALA A 194 11.89 -4.43 -4.18
CA ALA A 194 12.32 -3.58 -5.27
C ALA A 194 11.23 -3.53 -6.34
N ALA A 195 11.00 -2.36 -6.92
CA ALA A 195 10.10 -2.16 -8.05
C ALA A 195 10.78 -1.31 -9.11
N HIS A 196 10.63 -1.68 -10.38
CA HIS A 196 11.13 -0.94 -11.52
C HIS A 196 9.97 -0.44 -12.39
N THR A 197 10.01 0.84 -12.74
CA THR A 197 9.03 1.49 -13.63
C THR A 197 9.73 1.92 -14.92
N ASP A 198 9.29 1.36 -16.05
CA ASP A 198 9.95 1.52 -17.34
C ASP A 198 9.94 2.96 -17.84
N LEU A 199 8.83 3.69 -17.66
CA LEU A 199 8.66 5.06 -18.17
C LEU A 199 9.74 6.02 -17.66
N PHE A 200 10.10 5.90 -16.39
CA PHE A 200 11.03 6.81 -15.71
C PHE A 200 12.40 6.17 -15.46
N LYS A 201 12.61 4.93 -15.95
CA LYS A 201 13.76 4.08 -15.60
C LYS A 201 14.03 4.11 -14.09
N ARG A 202 12.95 4.12 -13.31
CA ARG A 202 12.99 4.36 -11.86
C ARG A 202 12.96 3.03 -11.15
N THR A 203 13.96 2.79 -10.30
CA THR A 203 13.99 1.65 -9.38
C THR A 203 13.80 2.13 -7.95
N ASP A 204 12.72 1.66 -7.33
CA ASP A 204 12.35 1.92 -5.96
C ASP A 204 12.76 0.74 -5.09
N TYR A 205 13.57 0.98 -4.07
CA TYR A 205 13.98 0.01 -3.07
C TYR A 205 13.35 0.36 -1.74
N SER A 206 12.97 -0.65 -0.96
CA SER A 206 12.48 -0.45 0.39
C SER A 206 12.89 -1.55 1.34
N ALA A 207 13.15 -1.15 2.56
CA ALA A 207 13.45 -2.01 3.69
C ALA A 207 12.59 -1.57 4.87
N MET A 208 11.64 -2.43 5.27
CA MET A 208 10.68 -2.13 6.33
C MET A 208 10.82 -3.13 7.46
N GLY A 209 10.75 -2.64 8.69
CA GLY A 209 10.41 -3.42 9.87
C GLY A 209 8.90 -3.43 10.08
N LYS A 210 8.38 -4.57 10.53
CA LYS A 210 6.97 -4.76 10.87
C LYS A 210 6.84 -5.24 12.30
N LEU A 211 5.94 -4.61 13.06
CA LEU A 211 5.62 -4.98 14.42
C LEU A 211 4.10 -5.09 14.56
N ASN A 212 3.62 -6.29 14.85
CA ASN A 212 2.22 -6.49 15.23
C ASN A 212 2.05 -6.02 16.67
N LEU A 213 1.37 -4.87 16.84
CA LEU A 213 1.08 -4.28 18.15
C LEU A 213 -0.05 -5.03 18.85
N PHE A 214 -0.97 -5.60 18.08
CA PHE A 214 -2.14 -6.29 18.58
C PHE A 214 -2.67 -7.31 17.58
N ASN A 215 -3.04 -8.49 18.07
CA ASN A 215 -3.61 -9.55 17.26
C ASN A 215 -4.65 -10.37 18.03
N ASN A 216 -5.91 -10.25 17.62
CA ASN A 216 -7.03 -11.03 18.09
C ASN A 216 -7.67 -11.80 16.92
N PRO A 217 -8.51 -12.83 17.18
CA PRO A 217 -9.12 -13.64 16.11
C PRO A 217 -9.91 -12.83 15.06
N THR A 218 -10.41 -11.66 15.44
CA THR A 218 -11.27 -10.79 14.62
C THR A 218 -10.62 -9.45 14.25
N SER A 219 -9.44 -9.11 14.77
CA SER A 219 -8.80 -7.82 14.47
C SER A 219 -7.29 -7.85 14.71
N SER A 220 -6.53 -7.10 13.92
CA SER A 220 -5.08 -6.92 14.12
C SER A 220 -4.66 -5.48 13.84
N LEU A 221 -3.64 -5.01 14.57
CA LEU A 221 -3.00 -3.71 14.39
C LEU A 221 -1.50 -3.93 14.16
N ASP A 222 -1.03 -3.50 12.99
CA ASP A 222 0.37 -3.59 12.59
C ASP A 222 0.97 -2.19 12.47
N LEU A 223 2.15 -2.00 13.07
CA LEU A 223 3.04 -0.88 12.83
C LEU A 223 4.10 -1.30 11.81
N ASN A 224 4.30 -0.49 10.78
CA ASN A 224 5.37 -0.66 9.80
C ASN A 224 6.24 0.58 9.83
N ALA A 225 7.55 0.41 9.87
CA ALA A 225 8.51 1.51 9.85
C ALA A 225 9.81 1.09 9.17
N GLY A 226 10.41 1.96 8.38
CA GLY A 226 11.65 1.66 7.67
C GLY A 226 12.06 2.75 6.73
N PHE A 227 12.81 2.37 5.69
CA PHE A 227 13.41 3.29 4.75
C PHE A 227 13.09 2.88 3.31
N SER A 228 12.90 3.86 2.44
CA SER A 228 12.76 3.66 1.00
C SER A 228 13.71 4.57 0.23
N LYS A 229 14.12 4.15 -0.96
CA LYS A 229 15.02 4.91 -1.84
C LYS A 229 14.60 4.72 -3.28
N SER A 230 14.52 5.83 -4.01
CA SER A 230 14.19 5.85 -5.43
C SER A 230 15.39 6.30 -6.25
N ILE A 231 15.73 5.54 -7.29
CA ILE A 231 16.85 5.82 -8.19
C ILE A 231 16.30 5.94 -9.60
N SER A 232 16.52 7.06 -10.27
CA SER A 232 16.18 7.27 -11.68
C SER A 232 17.31 8.04 -12.36
N PRO A 233 17.60 7.80 -13.65
CA PRO A 233 18.53 8.63 -14.43
C PRO A 233 18.10 10.10 -14.55
N TYR A 234 16.81 10.40 -14.33
CA TYR A 234 16.22 11.72 -14.54
C TYR A 234 16.02 12.52 -13.24
N MET A 235 16.27 11.91 -12.08
CA MET A 235 16.23 12.57 -10.78
C MET A 235 17.51 12.22 -10.00
N PRO A 236 18.25 13.20 -9.45
CA PRO A 236 19.45 12.91 -8.66
C PRO A 236 19.11 11.94 -7.53
N SER A 237 19.98 10.96 -7.31
CA SER A 237 19.78 9.83 -6.38
C SER A 237 19.16 10.30 -5.07
N GLN A 238 17.91 9.93 -4.79
CA GLN A 238 17.27 10.33 -3.54
C GLN A 238 17.96 9.64 -2.37
N SER A 239 18.16 10.36 -1.28
CA SER A 239 18.60 9.76 -0.02
C SER A 239 17.53 8.77 0.48
N TRP A 240 17.92 7.88 1.39
CA TRP A 240 16.95 7.02 2.04
C TRP A 240 15.95 7.88 2.83
N GLN A 241 14.68 7.75 2.48
CA GLN A 241 13.58 8.46 3.14
C GLN A 241 12.94 7.56 4.19
N PRO A 242 12.75 8.05 5.42
CA PRO A 242 12.01 7.31 6.44
C PRO A 242 10.55 7.17 6.01
N SER A 243 9.98 6.01 6.29
CA SER A 243 8.58 5.70 6.02
C SER A 243 8.00 4.96 7.21
N ALA A 244 6.78 5.30 7.59
CA ALA A 244 6.05 4.63 8.65
C ALA A 244 4.56 4.59 8.32
N GLY A 245 3.87 3.56 8.81
CA GLY A 245 2.44 3.39 8.56
C GLY A 245 1.80 2.49 9.61
N LEU A 246 0.54 2.76 9.90
CA LEU A 246 -0.31 1.93 10.74
C LEU A 246 -1.34 1.25 9.87
N THR A 247 -1.53 -0.05 10.12
CA THR A 247 -2.52 -0.86 9.42
C THR A 247 -3.43 -1.53 10.43
N PHE A 248 -4.72 -1.21 10.35
CA PHE A 248 -5.76 -1.92 11.09
C PHE A 248 -6.49 -2.89 10.15
N SER A 249 -6.66 -4.12 10.62
CA SER A 249 -7.34 -5.18 9.89
C SER A 249 -8.48 -5.75 10.74
N LYS A 250 -9.66 -5.95 10.15
CA LYS A 250 -10.82 -6.53 10.81
C LYS A 250 -11.42 -7.67 10.00
N TYR A 251 -11.64 -8.79 10.67
CA TYR A 251 -12.23 -10.00 10.13
C TYR A 251 -13.63 -10.19 10.70
N PHE A 252 -14.59 -10.56 9.86
CA PHE A 252 -16.00 -10.77 10.21
C PHE A 252 -16.38 -12.26 10.13
#